data_AF-A0A8T3QFY6-F1
#
_entry.id   AF-A0A8T3QFY6-F1
#
_cell.length_a   1.000
_cell.length_b   1.000
_cell.length_c   1.000
_cell.angle_alpha   90.00
_cell.angle_beta   90.00
_cell.angle_gamma   90.00
#
_symmetry.space_group_name_H-M   'P 1'
#
loop_
_entity.id
_entity.type
_entity.pdbx_description
1 polymer ?
#
loop_
_entity_poly.entity_id
_entity_poly.type
_entity_poly.pdbx_seq_one_letter_code
_entity_poly.pdbx_strand_id
1 'polypeptide(L)'
;MALRTVAPRSPKVPEIRKGDTVVVLAGRDAGKRGTVERVIRRAPAPRGRSMFRRGSAAGGVSVVVEGLNIAKRHTKPRQSTGANDRVPRMQQGGILEIAQPVPLAKVMLVCGACGKPTRIAHRTLENGRRVRVCKHCGEQQEVKS
;
A
#
# COMPACT_ATOMS: atom_id res chain seq x y z
N MET A 1 -7.55 42.61 5.42
CA MET A 1 -7.32 41.63 4.34
C MET A 1 -7.41 40.22 4.93
N ALA A 2 -8.49 39.49 4.66
CA ALA A 2 -8.67 38.12 5.18
C ALA A 2 -7.75 37.15 4.42
N LEU A 3 -6.85 36.47 5.15
CA LEU A 3 -6.01 35.41 4.61
C LEU A 3 -6.91 34.25 4.13
N ARG A 4 -7.02 34.05 2.82
CA ARG A 4 -7.62 32.86 2.24
C ARG A 4 -6.83 31.63 2.70
N THR A 5 -7.38 30.87 3.64
CA THR A 5 -6.86 29.55 4.00
C THR A 5 -7.02 28.62 2.80
N VAL A 6 -5.96 28.44 2.01
CA VAL A 6 -5.94 27.46 0.92
C VAL A 6 -6.06 26.09 1.57
N ALA A 7 -7.16 25.39 1.32
CA ALA A 7 -7.31 24.00 1.73
C ALA A 7 -6.11 23.20 1.20
N PRO A 8 -5.48 22.32 2.02
CA PRO A 8 -4.33 21.57 1.56
C PRO A 8 -4.71 20.77 0.32
N ARG A 9 -3.98 20.97 -0.78
CA ARG A 9 -4.14 20.14 -1.98
C ARG A 9 -3.93 18.69 -1.55
N SER A 10 -4.89 17.81 -1.85
CA SER A 10 -4.70 16.39 -1.63
C SER A 10 -3.41 15.97 -2.32
N PRO A 11 -2.47 15.29 -1.62
CA PRO A 11 -1.25 14.86 -2.27
C PRO A 11 -1.64 13.97 -3.45
N LYS A 12 -1.05 14.23 -4.62
CA LYS A 12 -1.19 13.34 -5.78
C LYS A 12 -0.44 12.05 -5.47
N VAL A 13 -1.11 11.13 -4.78
CA VAL A 13 -0.58 9.81 -4.46
C VAL A 13 -0.54 8.98 -5.75
N PRO A 14 0.61 8.40 -6.13
CA PRO A 14 0.68 7.43 -7.22
C PRO A 14 -0.39 6.35 -7.05
N GLU A 15 -1.17 6.12 -8.11
CA GLU A 15 -2.24 5.13 -8.07
C GLU A 15 -1.66 3.71 -8.19
N ILE A 16 -1.35 3.11 -7.04
CA ILE A 16 -0.98 1.70 -6.90
C ILE A 16 -2.21 0.91 -6.48
N ARG A 17 -2.44 -0.23 -7.14
CA ARG A 17 -3.55 -1.15 -6.88
C ARG A 17 -3.02 -2.52 -6.45
N LYS A 18 -3.95 -3.41 -6.06
CA LYS A 18 -3.60 -4.81 -5.78
C LYS A 18 -3.10 -5.48 -7.06
N GLY A 19 -2.19 -6.44 -6.94
CA GLY A 19 -1.61 -7.16 -8.08
C GLY A 19 -0.52 -6.40 -8.85
N ASP A 20 -0.22 -5.14 -8.49
CA ASP A 20 0.88 -4.41 -9.10
C ASP A 20 2.23 -4.96 -8.66
N THR A 21 3.18 -5.01 -9.61
CA THR A 21 4.59 -5.29 -9.29
C THR A 21 5.29 -4.00 -8.90
N VAL A 22 5.92 -4.01 -7.73
CA VAL A 22 6.59 -2.84 -7.17
C VAL A 22 8.00 -3.17 -6.73
N VAL A 23 8.85 -2.14 -6.69
CA VAL A 23 10.18 -2.20 -6.09
C VAL A 23 10.22 -1.34 -4.83
N VAL A 24 10.91 -1.82 -3.81
CA VAL A 24 11.17 -1.05 -2.59
C VAL A 24 12.41 -0.19 -2.82
N LEU A 25 12.27 1.13 -2.65
CA LEU A 25 13.35 2.09 -2.84
C LEU A 25 14.32 2.13 -1.65
N ALA A 26 13.78 2.08 -0.43
CA ALA A 26 14.56 2.31 0.78
C ALA A 26 14.04 1.47 1.96
N GLY A 27 14.95 1.08 2.84
CA GLY A 27 14.67 0.25 4.02
C GLY A 27 15.43 -1.07 3.97
N ARG A 28 15.05 -2.00 4.86
CA ARG A 28 15.68 -3.32 4.99
C ARG A 28 15.64 -4.14 3.70
N ASP A 29 14.55 -4.00 2.96
CA ASP A 29 14.28 -4.75 1.72
C ASP A 29 14.49 -3.90 0.46
N ALA A 30 15.35 -2.87 0.53
CA ALA A 30 15.64 -2.00 -0.62
C ALA A 30 16.14 -2.82 -1.84
N GLY A 31 15.69 -2.45 -3.03
CA GLY A 31 16.04 -3.09 -4.30
C GLY A 31 15.23 -4.35 -4.63
N LYS A 32 14.57 -4.97 -3.65
CA LYS A 32 13.73 -6.14 -3.88
C LYS A 32 12.41 -5.75 -4.58
N ARG A 33 11.97 -6.64 -5.47
CA ARG A 33 10.69 -6.54 -6.17
C ARG A 33 9.67 -7.46 -5.50
N GLY A 34 8.40 -7.06 -5.54
CA GLY A 34 7.32 -7.88 -5.03
C GLY A 34 5.95 -7.43 -5.56
N THR A 35 4.96 -8.27 -5.32
CA THR A 35 3.56 -8.09 -5.70
C THR A 35 2.77 -7.46 -4.56
N VAL A 36 1.90 -6.50 -4.87
CA VAL A 36 1.06 -5.84 -3.86
C VAL A 36 -0.14 -6.72 -3.51
N GLU A 37 -0.16 -7.26 -2.29
CA GLU A 37 -1.28 -8.03 -1.75
C GLU A 37 -2.48 -7.10 -1.45
N ARG A 38 -2.20 -6.00 -0.73
CA ARG A 38 -3.24 -5.03 -0.35
C ARG A 38 -2.71 -3.63 -0.16
N VAL A 39 -3.59 -2.66 -0.43
CA VAL A 39 -3.33 -1.24 -0.22
C VAL A 39 -4.15 -0.77 0.99
N ILE A 40 -3.47 -0.22 1.99
CA ILE A 40 -4.07 0.32 3.21
C ILE A 40 -4.15 1.84 3.05
N ARG A 41 -5.38 2.36 3.01
CA ARG A 41 -5.66 3.80 2.99
C ARG A 41 -6.13 4.22 4.37
N ARG A 42 -5.29 4.89 5.16
CA ARG A 42 -5.68 5.38 6.48
C ARG A 42 -6.29 6.77 6.34
N ALA A 43 -7.53 6.93 6.81
CA ALA A 43 -8.14 8.24 6.91
C ALA A 43 -7.33 9.14 7.87
N PRO A 44 -7.22 10.45 7.59
CA PRO A 44 -6.61 11.38 8.53
C PRO A 44 -7.38 11.35 9.86
N ALA A 45 -6.66 11.41 10.98
CA ALA A 45 -7.30 11.54 12.27
C ALA A 45 -8.08 12.87 12.32
N PRO A 46 -9.27 12.91 12.94
CA PRO A 46 -9.96 14.18 13.16
C PRO A 46 -9.05 15.13 13.94
N ARG A 47 -9.00 16.39 13.51
CA ARG A 47 -8.21 17.45 14.15
C ARG A 47 -8.56 17.50 15.64
N GLY A 48 -7.61 17.20 16.52
CA GLY A 48 -7.80 17.30 17.98
C GLY A 48 -7.28 16.15 18.83
N ARG A 49 -6.83 15.02 18.27
CA ARG A 49 -6.31 13.89 19.09
C ARG A 49 -4.80 13.97 19.32
N SER A 50 -4.42 14.69 20.38
CA SER A 50 -3.13 14.69 21.12
C SER A 50 -1.82 14.80 20.30
N MET A 51 -1.09 15.89 20.57
CA MET A 51 0.29 16.19 20.16
C MET A 51 1.33 15.07 20.43
N PHE A 52 1.02 14.11 21.31
CA PHE A 52 1.94 13.07 21.81
C PHE A 52 1.69 11.65 21.30
N ARG A 53 0.59 11.39 20.56
CA ARG A 53 0.45 10.09 19.87
C ARG A 53 1.20 10.19 18.55
N ARG A 54 2.24 9.36 18.39
CA ARG A 54 2.99 9.12 17.14
C ARG A 54 2.09 8.55 16.03
N GLY A 55 1.12 9.33 15.58
CA GLY A 55 0.34 9.14 14.38
C GLY A 55 0.38 10.47 13.65
N SER A 56 1.02 10.50 12.48
CA SER A 56 1.06 11.70 11.65
C SER A 56 -0.37 12.20 11.42
N ALA A 57 -0.60 13.50 11.63
CA ALA A 57 -1.88 14.16 11.33
C ALA A 57 -2.32 13.97 9.87
N ALA A 58 -1.38 13.64 8.98
CA ALA A 58 -1.64 13.19 7.63
C ALA A 58 -1.99 11.69 7.62
N GLY A 59 -3.25 11.39 7.27
CA GLY A 59 -3.63 10.04 6.83
C GLY A 59 -2.66 9.58 5.73
N GLY A 60 -2.10 8.39 5.90
CA GLY A 60 -1.08 7.84 5.01
C GLY A 60 -1.63 6.68 4.19
N VAL A 61 -1.13 6.54 2.96
CA VAL A 61 -1.32 5.32 2.16
C VAL A 61 -0.10 4.43 2.33
N SER A 62 -0.35 3.16 2.67
CA SER A 62 0.69 2.13 2.79
C SER A 62 0.29 0.91 1.98
N VAL A 63 1.26 0.10 1.59
CA VAL A 63 1.07 -1.11 0.77
C VAL A 63 1.67 -2.30 1.50
N VAL A 64 0.97 -3.43 1.50
CA VAL A 64 1.53 -4.72 1.94
C VAL A 64 2.01 -5.43 0.69
N VAL A 65 3.29 -5.78 0.68
CA VAL A 65 3.95 -6.44 -0.44
C VAL A 65 4.30 -7.85 0.00
N GLU A 66 4.02 -8.83 -0.86
CA GLU A 66 4.26 -10.24 -0.57
C GLU A 66 5.75 -10.51 -0.36
N GLY A 67 6.09 -11.23 0.70
CA GLY A 67 7.46 -11.62 1.02
C GLY A 67 8.41 -10.49 1.43
N LEU A 68 7.94 -9.23 1.52
CA LEU A 68 8.76 -8.08 1.90
C LEU A 68 8.31 -7.47 3.22
N ASN A 69 9.24 -6.83 3.94
CA ASN A 69 9.00 -6.18 5.23
C ASN A 69 8.36 -7.14 6.25
N ILE A 70 8.89 -8.36 6.34
CA ILE A 70 8.36 -9.43 7.19
C ILE A 70 8.72 -9.16 8.67
N ALA A 71 7.73 -9.26 9.53
CA ALA A 71 7.91 -9.29 10.98
C ALA A 71 7.53 -10.66 11.53
N LYS A 72 8.38 -11.19 12.43
CA LYS A 72 8.10 -12.42 13.19
C LYS A 72 7.20 -12.08 14.37
N ARG A 73 6.01 -12.66 14.41
CA ARG A 73 5.04 -12.48 15.48
C ARG A 73 4.84 -13.81 16.21
N HIS A 74 5.33 -13.87 17.44
CA HIS A 74 5.03 -14.95 18.37
C HIS A 74 3.54 -14.87 18.74
N THR A 75 2.78 -15.89 18.37
CA THR A 75 1.34 -15.93 18.61
C THR A 75 1.03 -17.15 19.47
N LYS A 76 0.45 -16.90 20.65
CA LYS A 76 -0.03 -17.98 21.52
C LYS A 76 -1.13 -18.76 20.79
N PRO A 77 -1.22 -20.09 20.95
CA PRO A 77 -2.33 -20.85 20.42
C PRO A 77 -3.64 -20.27 20.98
N ARG A 78 -4.60 -20.03 20.10
CA ARG A 78 -5.93 -19.52 20.47
C ARG A 78 -6.97 -20.46 19.91
N GLN A 79 -7.97 -20.77 20.72
CA GLN A 79 -9.17 -21.42 20.21
C GLN A 79 -9.95 -20.38 19.40
N SER A 80 -10.10 -20.61 18.10
CA SER A 80 -11.02 -19.84 17.28
C SER A 80 -12.34 -20.59 17.21
N THR A 81 -13.34 -20.10 17.93
CA THR A 81 -14.73 -20.56 17.80
C THR A 81 -15.33 -19.86 16.58
N GLY A 82 -15.54 -20.60 15.48
CA GLY A 82 -16.39 -20.12 14.40
C GLY A 82 -17.85 -20.13 14.89
N ALA A 83 -18.65 -19.15 14.47
CA ALA A 83 -20.04 -19.00 14.94
C ALA A 83 -20.93 -20.25 14.72
N ASN A 84 -20.52 -21.15 13.82
CA ASN A 84 -21.30 -22.33 13.40
C ASN A 84 -20.62 -23.68 13.75
N ASP A 85 -19.44 -23.68 14.36
CA ASP A 85 -18.69 -24.93 14.62
C ASP A 85 -18.85 -25.37 16.09
N ARG A 86 -19.39 -26.58 16.31
CA ARG A 86 -19.52 -27.21 17.64
C ARG A 86 -18.17 -27.62 18.25
N VAL A 87 -17.12 -27.70 17.44
CA VAL A 87 -15.75 -28.04 17.86
C VAL A 87 -14.88 -26.80 17.68
N PRO A 88 -14.22 -26.30 18.75
CA PRO A 88 -13.32 -25.16 18.63
C PRO A 88 -12.14 -25.54 17.72
N ARG A 89 -11.96 -24.80 16.62
CA ARG A 89 -10.73 -24.93 15.81
C ARG A 89 -9.59 -24.30 16.61
N MET A 90 -8.62 -25.10 17.00
CA MET A 90 -7.42 -24.58 17.65
C MET A 90 -6.50 -23.99 16.59
N GLN A 91 -6.32 -22.66 16.60
CA GLN A 91 -5.25 -22.06 15.80
C GLN A 91 -3.93 -22.49 16.42
N GLN A 92 -3.14 -23.23 15.63
CA GLN A 92 -1.82 -23.68 16.04
C GLN A 92 -0.98 -22.44 16.39
N GLY A 93 -0.44 -22.44 17.61
CA GLY A 93 0.48 -21.42 18.07
C GLY A 93 1.84 -21.57 17.38
N GLY A 94 2.61 -20.48 17.34
CA GLY A 94 3.93 -20.52 16.72
C GLY A 94 4.49 -19.16 16.38
N ILE A 95 5.60 -19.18 15.66
CA ILE A 95 6.22 -17.99 15.09
C ILE A 95 5.58 -17.75 13.72
N LEU A 96 4.68 -16.77 13.64
CA LEU A 96 4.04 -16.38 12.40
C LEU A 96 4.87 -15.32 11.68
N GLU A 97 5.06 -15.47 10.38
CA GLU A 97 5.69 -14.47 9.52
C GLU A 97 4.61 -13.61 8.89
N ILE A 98 4.54 -12.34 9.29
CA ILE A 98 3.49 -11.42 8.83
C ILE A 98 4.14 -10.26 8.08
N ALA A 99 3.77 -10.11 6.81
CA ALA A 99 4.17 -8.96 6.00
C ALA A 99 3.63 -7.66 6.61
N GLN A 100 4.52 -6.71 6.89
CA GLN A 100 4.16 -5.42 7.45
C GLN A 100 3.96 -4.37 6.35
N PRO A 101 3.06 -3.39 6.56
CA PRO A 101 2.84 -2.33 5.59
C PRO A 101 4.11 -1.50 5.35
N VAL A 102 4.41 -1.26 4.08
CA VAL A 102 5.45 -0.34 3.61
C VAL A 102 4.78 0.98 3.21
N PRO A 103 5.28 2.15 3.65
CA PRO A 103 4.71 3.42 3.24
C PRO A 103 4.90 3.65 1.74
N LEU A 104 3.90 4.23 1.07
CA LEU A 104 3.90 4.38 -0.39
C LEU A 104 5.07 5.23 -0.92
N ALA A 105 5.59 6.15 -0.12
CA ALA A 105 6.78 6.95 -0.46
C ALA A 105 8.07 6.11 -0.65
N LYS A 106 8.13 4.89 -0.11
CA LYS A 106 9.28 3.99 -0.22
C LYS A 106 9.12 2.94 -1.33
N VAL A 107 8.11 3.06 -2.16
CA VAL A 107 7.75 2.05 -3.16
C VAL A 107 7.55 2.71 -4.52
N MET A 108 8.01 2.05 -5.58
CA MET A 108 7.76 2.46 -6.96
C MET A 108 7.17 1.33 -7.78
N LEU A 109 6.30 1.68 -8.73
CA LEU A 109 5.76 0.72 -9.69
C LEU A 109 6.86 0.28 -10.66
N VAL A 110 6.93 -1.02 -10.93
CA VAL A 110 7.74 -1.58 -12.00
C VAL A 110 6.85 -1.74 -13.22
N CYS A 111 7.28 -1.19 -14.35
CA CYS A 111 6.57 -1.33 -15.60
C CYS A 111 6.69 -2.77 -16.12
N GLY A 112 5.56 -3.39 -16.50
CA GLY A 112 5.55 -4.76 -17.04
C GLY A 112 6.31 -4.89 -18.36
N ALA A 113 6.26 -3.86 -19.21
CA ALA A 113 6.92 -3.88 -20.51
C ALA A 113 8.43 -3.59 -20.45
N CYS A 114 8.87 -2.56 -19.73
CA CYS A 114 10.29 -2.17 -19.71
C CYS A 114 11.07 -2.71 -18.51
N GLY A 115 10.41 -3.30 -17.50
CA GLY A 115 11.05 -3.86 -16.31
C GLY A 115 11.77 -2.86 -15.40
N LYS A 116 11.66 -1.56 -15.70
CA LYS A 116 12.28 -0.47 -14.95
C LYS A 116 11.29 0.12 -13.92
N PRO A 117 11.79 0.68 -12.80
CA PRO A 117 10.96 1.43 -11.87
C PRO A 117 10.55 2.75 -12.50
N THR A 118 9.25 3.04 -12.56
CA THR A 118 8.75 4.22 -13.27
C THR A 118 7.68 4.96 -12.49
N ARG A 119 7.53 6.24 -12.84
CA ARG A 119 6.45 7.09 -12.35
C ARG A 119 5.25 6.96 -13.28
N ILE A 120 4.05 6.95 -12.69
CA ILE A 120 2.79 6.81 -13.42
C ILE A 120 2.37 8.18 -13.98
N ALA A 121 1.98 8.20 -15.25
CA ALA A 121 1.20 9.26 -15.87
C ALA A 121 -0.22 8.74 -16.15
N HIS A 122 -1.17 9.64 -16.38
CA HIS A 122 -2.51 9.25 -16.83
C HIS A 122 -2.72 9.81 -18.24
N ARG A 123 -3.27 9.00 -19.14
CA ARG A 123 -3.78 9.44 -20.43
C ARG A 123 -5.25 9.06 -20.53
N THR A 124 -6.02 9.89 -21.23
CA THR A 124 -7.41 9.61 -21.56
C THR A 124 -7.44 8.95 -22.94
N LEU A 125 -8.07 7.80 -23.05
CA LEU A 125 -8.30 7.14 -24.34
C LEU A 125 -9.47 7.79 -25.07
N GLU A 126 -9.60 7.51 -26.36
CA GLU A 126 -10.73 7.96 -27.20
C GLU A 126 -12.09 7.51 -26.61
N ASN A 127 -12.10 6.36 -25.93
CA ASN A 127 -13.25 5.81 -25.22
C ASN A 127 -13.60 6.55 -23.90
N GLY A 128 -12.93 7.66 -23.58
CA GLY A 128 -13.11 8.44 -22.34
C GLY A 128 -12.54 7.81 -21.08
N ARG A 129 -12.03 6.57 -21.14
CA ARG A 129 -11.41 5.88 -19.99
C ARG A 129 -10.02 6.44 -19.69
N ARG A 130 -9.74 6.68 -18.41
CA ARG A 130 -8.41 7.09 -17.95
C ARG A 130 -7.56 5.86 -17.68
N VAL A 131 -6.45 5.74 -18.40
CA VAL A 131 -5.47 4.68 -18.22
C VAL A 131 -4.19 5.20 -17.62
N ARG A 132 -3.53 4.33 -16.87
CA ARG A 132 -2.20 4.58 -16.34
C ARG A 132 -1.15 4.26 -17.40
N VAL A 133 -0.18 5.15 -17.55
CA VAL A 133 0.84 5.11 -18.59
C VAL A 133 2.21 5.25 -17.94
N CYS A 134 3.15 4.43 -18.40
CA CYS A 134 4.53 4.50 -17.97
C CYS A 134 5.19 5.77 -18.51
N LYS A 135 5.81 6.61 -17.65
CA LYS A 135 6.55 7.79 -18.12
C LYS A 135 7.82 7.47 -18.90
N HIS A 136 8.35 6.25 -18.77
CA HIS A 136 9.61 5.87 -19.41
C HIS A 136 9.42 5.38 -20.84
N CYS A 137 8.47 4.46 -21.07
CA CYS A 137 8.19 3.90 -22.40
C CYS A 137 6.89 4.43 -23.04
N GLY A 138 6.05 5.18 -22.31
CA GLY A 138 4.77 5.67 -22.84
C GLY A 138 3.69 4.60 -22.98
N GLU A 139 3.96 3.37 -22.54
CA GLU A 139 3.06 2.24 -22.68
C GLU A 139 2.03 2.16 -21.56
N GLN A 140 0.87 1.61 -21.89
CA GLN A 140 -0.23 1.43 -20.95
C GLN A 140 0.12 0.33 -19.93
N GLN A 141 -0.19 0.56 -18.67
CA GLN A 141 -0.03 -0.45 -17.63
C GLN A 141 -1.40 -0.98 -17.26
N GLU A 142 -1.71 -2.22 -17.62
CA GLU A 142 -2.97 -2.84 -17.23
C GLU A 142 -3.03 -3.02 -15.71
N VAL A 143 -4.24 -2.94 -15.17
CA VAL A 143 -4.53 -3.25 -13.77
C VAL A 143 -5.02 -4.69 -13.75
N LYS A 144 -4.23 -5.60 -13.17
CA LYS A 144 -4.75 -6.92 -12.81
C LYS A 144 -5.67 -6.71 -11.60
N SER A 145 -6.97 -6.92 -11.81
CA SER A 145 -8.02 -6.67 -10.81
C SER A 145 -8.03 -7.74 -9.73
#